data_AF-A0A645JIX2-F1
#
_entry.id   AF-A0A645JIX2-F1
#
_cell.length_a   1.000
_cell.length_b   1.000
_cell.length_c   1.000
_cell.angle_alpha   90.00
_cell.angle_beta   90.00
_cell.angle_gamma   90.00
#
_symmetry.space_group_name_H-M   'P 1'
#
loop_
_entity.id
_entity.type
_entity.pdbx_description
1 polymer ?
#
loop_
_entity_poly.entity_id
_entity_poly.type
_entity_poly.pdbx_seq_one_letter_code
_entity_poly.pdbx_strand_id
1 'polypeptide(L)' 'MTSFDYAQNIVVLRTMPGLASAACAAIDGMEISGLVGSLAGDDTAILIMRDTGMAESFCSEIHKML' A
#
# COMPACT_ATOMS: atom_id res chain seq x y z
N MET A 1 -4.38 3.17 -8.96
CA MET A 1 -5.06 2.63 -7.77
C MET A 1 -6.50 3.13 -7.78
N THR A 2 -7.48 2.34 -7.35
CA THR A 2 -8.91 2.70 -7.35
C THR A 2 -9.38 3.15 -5.96
N SER A 3 -8.89 2.53 -4.89
CA SER A 3 -9.08 2.96 -3.51
C SER A 3 -7.98 2.41 -2.62
N PHE A 4 -7.88 2.93 -1.39
CA PHE A 4 -6.99 2.40 -0.36
C PHE A 4 -7.54 2.71 1.03
N ASP A 5 -7.17 1.88 2.00
CA ASP A 5 -7.48 2.06 3.43
C ASP A 5 -6.47 1.27 4.28
N TYR A 6 -6.52 1.41 5.60
CA TYR A 6 -5.68 0.62 6.50
C TYR A 6 -6.46 0.01 7.67
N ALA A 7 -5.97 -1.13 8.15
CA ALA A 7 -6.43 -1.79 9.36
C ALA A 7 -5.22 -2.18 10.20
N GLN A 8 -5.03 -1.49 11.33
CA GLN A 8 -3.79 -1.58 12.11
C GLN A 8 -2.57 -1.29 11.21
N ASN A 9 -1.56 -2.15 11.21
CA ASN A 9 -0.35 -1.98 10.42
C ASN A 9 -0.48 -2.51 8.98
N ILE A 10 -1.67 -2.88 8.52
CA ILE A 10 -1.88 -3.38 7.15
C ILE A 10 -2.57 -2.31 6.33
N VAL A 11 -1.93 -1.87 5.24
CA VAL A 11 -2.54 -1.00 4.24
C VAL A 11 -3.09 -1.90 3.13
N VAL A 12 -4.36 -1.71 2.77
CA VAL A 12 -5.01 -2.41 1.66
C VAL A 12 -5.16 -1.46 0.50
N LEU A 13 -4.63 -1.87 -0.65
CA LEU A 13 -4.69 -1.13 -1.90
C LEU A 13 -5.61 -1.86 -2.87
N ARG A 14 -6.57 -1.15 -3.45
CA ARG A 14 -7.35 -1.66 -4.59
C ARG A 14 -6.84 -1.10 -5.90
N THR A 15 -6.76 -1.97 -6.88
CA THR A 15 -6.32 -1.63 -8.23
C THR A 15 -7.41 -1.95 -9.25
N MET A 16 -7.15 -1.65 -10.52
CA MET A 16 -7.90 -2.31 -11.59
C MET A 16 -7.53 -3.81 -11.63
N PRO A 17 -8.39 -4.68 -12.18
CA PRO A 17 -8.11 -6.11 -12.31
C PRO A 17 -6.74 -6.38 -12.95
N GLY A 18 -6.00 -7.35 -12.41
CA GLY A 18 -4.67 -7.74 -12.89
C GLY A 18 -3.52 -6.77 -12.59
N LEU A 19 -3.75 -5.66 -11.87
CA LEU A 19 -2.73 -4.63 -11.64
C LEU A 19 -2.13 -4.61 -10.23
N ALA A 20 -2.53 -5.49 -9.31
CA ALA A 20 -2.00 -5.48 -7.94
C ALA A 20 -0.48 -5.68 -7.90
N SER A 21 0.06 -6.63 -8.70
CA SER A 21 1.50 -6.87 -8.78
C SER A 21 2.28 -5.67 -9.30
N ALA A 22 1.71 -4.93 -10.26
CA ALA A 22 2.34 -3.70 -10.77
C ALA A 22 2.37 -2.60 -9.71
N ALA A 23 1.31 -2.48 -8.89
CA ALA A 23 1.27 -1.55 -7.76
C ALA A 23 2.31 -1.91 -6.69
N CYS A 24 2.42 -3.19 -6.32
CA CYS A 24 3.47 -3.66 -5.41
C CYS A 24 4.86 -3.38 -5.96
N ALA A 25 5.15 -3.69 -7.22
CA ALA A 25 6.46 -3.43 -7.81
C ALA A 25 6.84 -1.94 -7.82
N ALA A 26 5.86 -1.05 -8.05
CA ALA A 26 6.09 0.39 -7.93
C ALA A 26 6.41 0.80 -6.48
N ILE A 27 5.66 0.28 -5.51
CA ILE A 27 5.83 0.56 -4.07
C ILE A 27 7.13 -0.02 -3.52
N ASP A 28 7.50 -1.23 -3.91
CA ASP A 28 8.76 -1.88 -3.50
C ASP A 28 9.98 -1.12 -4.04
N GLY A 29 9.83 -0.41 -5.16
CA GLY A 29 10.85 0.49 -5.71
C GLY A 29 10.90 1.86 -5.01
N MET A 30 9.93 2.18 -4.15
CA MET A 30 9.94 3.38 -3.32
C MET A 30 10.55 3.02 -1.97
N GLU A 31 11.55 3.78 -1.51
CA GLU A 31 12.13 3.61 -0.18
C GLU A 31 11.18 4.14 0.91
N ILE A 32 10.05 3.46 1.10
CA ILE A 32 9.00 3.86 2.05
C ILE A 32 9.44 3.49 3.46
N SER A 33 9.62 4.51 4.30
CA SER A 33 9.94 4.32 5.71
C SER A 33 8.85 3.50 6.41
N GLY A 34 9.26 2.44 7.10
CA GLY A 34 8.34 1.60 7.87
C GLY A 34 7.65 0.49 7.09
N LEU A 35 7.81 0.40 5.77
CA LEU A 35 7.33 -0.74 5.00
C LEU A 35 8.16 -1.99 5.38
N VAL A 36 7.47 -3.05 5.80
CA VAL A 36 8.05 -4.36 6.08
C VAL A 36 8.07 -5.21 4.81
N GLY A 37 7.04 -5.08 3.97
CA GLY A 37 6.94 -5.73 2.68
C GLY A 37 5.55 -5.57 2.07
N SER A 38 5.42 -6.02 0.81
CA SER A 38 4.15 -5.99 0.08
C SER A 38 3.77 -7.40 -0.40
N LEU A 39 2.47 -7.63 -0.57
CA LEU A 39 1.93 -8.86 -1.17
C LEU A 39 0.79 -8.52 -2.11
N ALA A 40 0.94 -8.94 -3.37
CA ALA A 40 -0.07 -8.75 -4.40
C ALA A 40 -0.98 -9.97 -4.55
N GLY A 41 -2.28 -9.72 -4.68
CA GLY A 41 -3.25 -10.61 -5.31
C GLY A 41 -3.45 -10.25 -6.78
N ASP A 42 -4.70 -10.19 -7.24
CA ASP A 42 -5.05 -9.77 -8.61
C ASP A 42 -5.40 -8.27 -8.70
N ASP A 43 -6.41 -7.86 -7.94
CA ASP A 43 -6.98 -6.51 -7.90
C ASP A 43 -6.82 -5.84 -6.52
N THR A 44 -6.10 -6.52 -5.63
CA THR A 44 -5.86 -6.15 -4.24
C THR A 44 -4.40 -6.40 -3.91
N ALA A 45 -3.74 -5.42 -3.30
CA ALA A 45 -2.45 -5.59 -2.68
C ALA A 45 -2.55 -5.22 -1.20
N ILE A 46 -1.73 -5.87 -0.38
CA ILE A 46 -1.52 -5.46 1.01
C ILE A 46 -0.08 -4.99 1.19
N LEU A 47 0.09 -3.94 1.97
CA LEU A 47 1.37 -3.50 2.47
C LEU A 47 1.40 -3.74 3.97
N ILE A 48 2.45 -4.39 4.43
CA ILE A 48 2.67 -4.64 5.85
C ILE A 48 3.60 -3.53 6.34
N MET A 49 3.07 -2.68 7.21
CA MET A 49 3.82 -1.61 7.85
C MET A 49 4.34 -2.06 9.22
N ARG A 50 5.33 -1.35 9.75
CA ARG A 50 5.93 -1.67 11.05
C ARG A 50 4.95 -1.51 12.21
N ASP A 51 4.08 -0.52 12.12
CA ASP A 51 3.03 -0.24 13.10
C ASP A 51 1.86 0.54 12.45
N THR A 52 0.80 0.73 13.24
CA THR A 52 -0.42 1.44 12.81
C THR A 52 -0.17 2.91 12.48
N GLY A 53 0.74 3.59 13.18
CA GLY A 53 1.04 5.00 12.93
C GLY A 53 1.76 5.22 11.59
N MET A 54 2.61 4.27 11.19
CA MET A 54 3.24 4.29 9.86
C MET A 54 2.25 3.97 8.74
N ALA A 55 1.27 3.08 8.98
CA ALA A 55 0.19 2.84 8.03
C ALA A 55 -0.69 4.09 7.83
N GLU A 56 -1.09 4.76 8.92
CA GLU A 56 -1.84 6.02 8.86
C GLU A 56 -1.06 7.11 8.12
N SER A 57 0.23 7.26 8.44
CA SER A 57 1.11 8.24 7.79
C SER A 57 1.23 8.00 6.29
N PHE A 58 1.41 6.74 5.88
CA PHE A 58 1.48 6.36 4.48
C PHE A 58 0.17 6.65 3.73
N CYS A 59 -0.99 6.33 4.32
CA CYS A 59 -2.29 6.69 3.75
C CYS A 59 -2.49 8.21 3.63
N SER A 60 -1.96 9.00 4.59
CA SER A 60 -1.96 10.46 4.52
C SER A 60 -1.07 11.00 3.39
N GLU A 61 0.08 10.38 3.16
CA GLU A 61 0.98 10.73 2.05
C GLU A 61 0.34 10.43 0.69
N ILE A 62 -0.27 9.25 0.51
CA ILE A 62 -1.00 8.93 -0.74
C ILE A 62 -2.10 9.97 -1.01
N HIS A 63 -2.85 10.39 0.02
CA HIS A 63 -3.89 11.42 -0.13
C HIS A 63 -3.34 12.78 -0.61
N LYS A 64 -2.10 13.13 -0.27
CA LYS A 64 -1.48 14.40 -0.70
C LYS A 64 -0.96 14.36 -2.14
N MET A 65 -0.77 13.17 -2.70
CA MET A 65 -0.26 12.95 -4.05
C MET A 65 -1.39 12.83 -5.10
N LEU A 66 -2.65 12.79 -4.65
CA LEU A 66 -3.86 12.79 -5.49
C LEU A 66 -4.46 14.19 -5.59
#